data_AF-A0A9P5JDA7-F1
#
_entry.id   AF-A0A9P5JDA7-F1
#
_cell.length_a   1.000
_cell.length_b   1.000
_cell.length_c   1.000
_cell.angle_alpha   90.00
_cell.angle_beta   90.00
_cell.angle_gamma   90.00
#
_symmetry.space_group_name_H-M   'P 1'
#
loop_
_entity.id
_entity.type
_entity.pdbx_description
1 polymer ?
#
loop_
_entity_poly.entity_id
_entity_poly.type
_entity_poly.pdbx_seq_one_letter_code
_entity_poly.pdbx_strand_id
1 'polypeptide(L)'
;MFPDRVTHFLWASMILASCLARSRRMQESYAVVSAAAQFASACGLRLIHGSGWAVEDDCCLDDSLLPSPKDEIEALDRIGLAHSVYITDQSVSTLAGAPATFPYNNWPSAQTQQAHPLKV
;
A
#
# COMPACT_ATOMS: atom_id res chain seq x y z
N MET A 1 4.57 -15.14 -12.97
CA MET A 1 5.50 -14.25 -12.22
C MET A 1 5.42 -14.67 -10.76
N PHE A 2 6.53 -14.86 -10.04
CA PHE A 2 6.53 -15.39 -8.66
C PHE A 2 6.09 -14.28 -7.68
N PRO A 3 4.83 -14.26 -7.19
CA PRO A 3 4.33 -13.18 -6.32
C PRO A 3 5.19 -12.98 -5.08
N ASP A 4 5.74 -14.08 -4.56
CA ASP A 4 6.63 -14.10 -3.41
C ASP A 4 7.85 -13.18 -3.61
N ARG A 5 8.37 -13.04 -4.83
CA ARG A 5 9.55 -12.19 -5.09
C ARG A 5 9.23 -10.70 -4.95
N VAL A 6 8.03 -10.27 -5.33
CA VAL A 6 7.59 -8.87 -5.22
C VAL A 6 7.43 -8.51 -3.74
N THR A 7 6.76 -9.36 -2.97
CA THR A 7 6.57 -9.19 -1.53
C THR A 7 7.92 -9.16 -0.79
N HIS A 8 8.83 -10.10 -1.07
CA HIS A 8 10.16 -10.11 -0.48
C HIS A 8 10.99 -8.87 -0.84
N PHE A 9 10.90 -8.39 -2.09
CA PHE A 9 11.59 -7.18 -2.52
C PHE A 9 11.10 -5.94 -1.74
N LEU A 10 9.79 -5.79 -1.57
CA LEU A 10 9.21 -4.69 -0.79
C LEU A 10 9.63 -4.76 0.68
N TRP A 11 9.57 -5.94 1.31
CA TRP A 11 10.08 -6.13 2.68
C TRP A 11 11.55 -5.77 2.81
N ALA A 12 12.40 -6.26 1.91
CA ALA A 12 13.82 -5.93 1.89
C ALA A 12 14.05 -4.42 1.75
N SER A 13 13.26 -3.74 0.93
CA SER A 13 13.34 -2.29 0.74
C SER A 13 12.96 -1.53 2.01
N MET A 14 11.93 -1.95 2.74
CA MET A 14 11.54 -1.35 4.02
C MET A 14 12.60 -1.54 5.11
N ILE A 15 13.20 -2.73 5.17
CA ILE A 15 14.31 -3.01 6.10
C ILE A 15 15.52 -2.13 5.76
N LEU A 16 15.89 -2.04 4.48
CA LEU A 16 17.00 -1.20 4.02
C LEU A 16 16.77 0.28 4.36
N ALA A 17 15.57 0.80 4.05
CA ALA A 17 15.18 2.16 4.39
C ALA A 17 15.31 2.44 5.90
N SER A 18 14.86 1.50 6.73
CA SER A 18 14.97 1.60 8.19
C SER A 18 16.42 1.62 8.65
N CYS A 19 17.29 0.81 8.05
CA CYS A 19 18.73 0.83 8.32
C CYS A 19 19.35 2.18 7.94
N LEU A 20 19.03 2.72 6.76
CA LEU A 20 19.50 4.04 6.31
C LEU A 20 19.03 5.17 7.24
N ALA A 21 17.77 5.12 7.67
CA ALA A 21 17.22 6.08 8.62
C ALA A 21 17.96 6.03 9.98
N ARG A 22 18.23 4.83 10.52
CA ARG A 22 19.02 4.66 11.75
C ARG A 22 20.46 5.18 11.59
N SER A 23 21.06 5.03 10.41
CA SER A 23 22.36 5.61 10.07
C SER A 23 22.32 7.12 9.77
N ARG A 24 21.18 7.79 10.01
CA ARG A 24 20.94 9.23 9.74
C ARG A 24 21.07 9.63 8.28
N ARG A 25 20.97 8.69 7.34
CA ARG A 25 20.98 8.94 5.89
C ARG A 25 19.55 9.14 5.39
N MET A 26 18.89 10.19 5.86
CA MET A 26 17.45 10.40 5.65
C MET A 26 17.07 10.60 4.17
N GLN A 27 17.90 11.28 3.39
CA GLN A 27 17.66 11.48 1.95
C GLN A 27 17.68 10.16 1.16
N GLU A 28 18.60 9.27 1.50
CA GLU A 28 18.68 7.95 0.86
C GLU A 28 17.57 7.03 1.34
N SER A 29 17.25 7.07 2.64
CA SER A 29 16.10 6.37 3.19
C SER A 29 14.82 6.81 2.45
N TYR A 30 14.62 8.11 2.28
CA TYR A 30 13.49 8.66 1.54
C TYR A 30 13.46 8.17 0.09
N ALA A 31 14.58 8.23 -0.63
CA ALA A 31 14.64 7.74 -2.01
C ALA A 31 14.27 6.26 -2.13
N VAL A 32 14.76 5.40 -1.22
CA VAL A 32 14.42 3.98 -1.18
C VAL A 32 12.95 3.75 -0.88
N VAL A 33 12.39 4.45 0.12
CA VAL A 33 10.99 4.29 0.50
C VAL A 33 10.05 4.82 -0.58
N SER A 34 10.34 5.99 -1.15
CA SER A 34 9.55 6.59 -2.22
C SER A 34 9.50 5.67 -3.45
N ALA A 35 10.65 5.12 -3.86
CA ALA A 35 10.71 4.15 -4.96
C ALA A 35 9.91 2.86 -4.64
N ALA A 36 10.06 2.33 -3.42
CA ALA A 36 9.30 1.15 -2.99
C ALA A 36 7.79 1.42 -2.89
N ALA A 37 7.40 2.62 -2.47
CA ALA A 37 6.01 3.06 -2.39
C ALA A 37 5.36 3.19 -3.77
N GLN A 38 6.06 3.79 -4.74
CA GLN A 38 5.60 3.86 -6.13
C GLN A 38 5.50 2.47 -6.75
N PHE A 39 6.50 1.61 -6.51
CA PHE A 39 6.49 0.25 -7.00
C PHE A 39 5.34 -0.56 -6.40
N ALA A 40 5.13 -0.48 -5.08
CA ALA A 40 4.00 -1.12 -4.41
C ALA A 40 2.65 -0.64 -4.99
N SER A 41 2.51 0.66 -5.24
CA SER A 41 1.31 1.24 -5.86
C SER A 41 1.08 0.74 -7.28
N ALA A 42 2.15 0.65 -8.10
CA ALA A 42 2.11 0.08 -9.44
C ALA A 42 1.82 -1.43 -9.43
N CYS A 43 2.17 -2.13 -8.35
CA CYS A 43 1.80 -3.52 -8.13
C CYS A 43 0.36 -3.70 -7.64
N GLY A 44 -0.40 -2.63 -7.45
CA GLY A 44 -1.77 -2.69 -6.95
C GLY A 44 -1.90 -2.85 -5.43
N LEU A 45 -0.80 -2.75 -4.66
CA LEU A 45 -0.92 -2.67 -3.20
C LEU A 45 -1.54 -1.33 -2.82
N ARG A 46 -2.72 -1.39 -2.20
CA ARG A 46 -3.47 -0.23 -1.74
C ARG A 46 -3.93 -0.48 -0.31
N LEU A 47 -4.06 0.60 0.47
CA LEU A 47 -4.71 0.52 1.78
C LEU A 47 -6.20 0.29 1.57
N ILE A 48 -6.71 -0.83 2.06
CA ILE A 48 -8.15 -1.14 2.04
C ILE A 48 -8.71 -0.68 3.39
N HIS A 49 -9.58 0.32 3.36
CA HIS A 49 -10.28 0.83 4.56
C HIS A 49 -11.61 0.07 4.70
N GLY A 50 -11.60 -1.07 5.39
CA GLY A 50 -12.83 -1.82 5.62
C GLY A 50 -12.62 -3.11 6.41
N SER A 51 -13.53 -3.40 7.33
CA SER A 51 -13.57 -4.66 8.11
C SER A 51 -14.15 -5.84 7.32
N GLY A 52 -14.43 -5.65 6.02
CA GLY A 52 -14.96 -6.68 5.14
C GLY A 52 -13.90 -7.04 4.12
N TRP A 53 -13.57 -8.32 4.04
CA TRP A 53 -12.91 -8.98 2.91
C TRP A 53 -13.79 -8.95 1.66
N ALA A 54 -14.48 -7.84 1.40
CA ALA A 54 -15.26 -7.69 0.22
C ALA A 54 -14.24 -7.56 -0.92
N VAL A 55 -13.94 -8.72 -1.50
CA VAL A 55 -13.63 -8.89 -2.91
C VAL A 55 -14.85 -8.35 -3.66
N GLU A 56 -15.13 -7.05 -3.51
CA GLU A 56 -15.91 -6.38 -4.52
C GLU A 56 -15.01 -6.45 -5.74
N ASP A 57 -15.57 -7.12 -6.73
CA ASP A 57 -15.11 -7.36 -8.08
C ASP A 57 -14.93 -6.00 -8.77
N ASP A 58 -14.04 -5.18 -8.20
CA ASP A 58 -13.87 -3.80 -8.58
C ASP A 58 -13.07 -3.86 -9.87
N CYS A 59 -13.80 -3.75 -10.98
CA CYS A 59 -13.42 -3.84 -12.38
C CYS A 59 -12.27 -2.90 -12.81
N CYS A 60 -11.55 -2.32 -11.85
CA CYS A 60 -10.39 -1.46 -11.98
C CYS A 60 -9.08 -2.16 -11.54
N LEU A 61 -9.14 -3.43 -11.12
CA LEU A 61 -7.98 -4.26 -10.76
C LEU A 61 -7.20 -4.83 -11.96
N ASP A 62 -7.64 -4.55 -13.20
CA ASP A 62 -7.05 -5.10 -14.43
C ASP A 62 -5.55 -4.74 -14.63
N ASP A 63 -5.03 -3.73 -13.92
CA ASP A 63 -3.62 -3.33 -13.99
C ASP A 63 -2.77 -3.80 -12.80
N SER A 64 -3.30 -4.61 -11.88
CA SER A 64 -2.51 -5.13 -10.75
C SER A 64 -1.48 -6.16 -11.24
N LEU A 65 -0.20 -5.87 -11.04
CA LEU A 65 0.88 -6.84 -11.29
C LEU A 65 0.86 -8.02 -10.32
N LEU A 66 0.18 -7.91 -9.18
CA LEU A 66 0.02 -9.00 -8.23
C LEU A 66 -1.20 -9.85 -8.59
N PRO A 67 -1.03 -11.19 -8.70
CA PRO A 67 -2.16 -12.10 -8.85
C PRO A 67 -3.04 -12.05 -7.60
N SER A 68 -4.30 -12.46 -7.68
CA SER A 68 -5.16 -12.61 -6.49
C SER A 68 -4.46 -13.45 -5.41
N PRO A 69 -4.62 -13.11 -4.11
CA PRO A 69 -4.04 -13.88 -3.02
C PRO A 69 -4.58 -15.32 -3.04
N LYS A 70 -3.74 -16.31 -2.73
CA LYS A 70 -4.13 -17.73 -2.76
C LYS A 70 -5.00 -18.12 -1.57
N ASP A 71 -4.77 -17.49 -0.42
CA ASP A 71 -5.45 -17.74 0.84
C ASP A 71 -5.56 -16.45 1.68
N GLU A 72 -6.27 -16.54 2.81
CA GLU A 72 -6.46 -15.42 3.73
C GLU A 72 -5.15 -14.96 4.37
N ILE A 73 -4.17 -15.85 4.53
CA ILE A 73 -2.87 -15.55 5.12
C ILE A 73 -2.09 -14.64 4.18
N GLU A 74 -2.00 -14.98 2.90
CA GLU A 74 -1.34 -14.16 1.88
C GLU A 74 -2.05 -12.81 1.72
N ALA A 75 -3.38 -12.78 1.85
CA ALA A 75 -4.14 -11.53 1.81
C ALA A 75 -3.80 -10.63 3.02
N LEU A 76 -3.74 -11.20 4.24
CA LEU A 76 -3.31 -10.48 5.46
C LEU A 76 -1.87 -9.98 5.33
N ASP A 77 -0.95 -10.78 4.79
CA ASP A 77 0.45 -10.41 4.58
C ASP A 77 0.57 -9.21 3.64
N ARG A 78 -0.22 -9.17 2.56
CA ARG A 78 -0.25 -8.04 1.62
C ARG A 78 -0.81 -6.78 2.26
N ILE A 79 -1.85 -6.90 3.10
CA ILE A 79 -2.39 -5.78 3.88
C ILE A 79 -1.32 -5.25 4.85
N GLY A 80 -0.68 -6.15 5.60
CA GLY A 80 0.41 -5.81 6.52
C GLY A 80 1.57 -5.12 5.81
N LEU A 81 1.91 -5.57 4.60
CA LEU A 81 2.92 -4.96 3.77
C LEU A 81 2.52 -3.56 3.29
N ALA A 82 1.28 -3.38 2.80
CA ALA A 82 0.77 -2.08 2.39
C ALA A 82 0.80 -1.07 3.55
N HIS A 83 0.37 -1.49 4.75
CA HIS A 83 0.46 -0.67 5.96
C HIS A 83 1.91 -0.34 6.33
N SER A 84 2.82 -1.31 6.23
CA SER A 84 4.24 -1.11 6.53
C SER A 84 4.88 -0.10 5.59
N VAL A 85 4.59 -0.17 4.28
CA VAL A 85 5.06 0.79 3.28
C VAL A 85 4.49 2.18 3.59
N TYR A 86 3.19 2.29 3.84
CA TYR A 86 2.55 3.56 4.19
C TYR A 86 3.17 4.21 5.42
N ILE A 87 3.26 3.50 6.55
CA ILE A 87 3.78 4.05 7.80
C ILE A 87 5.25 4.47 7.63
N THR A 88 6.05 3.66 6.93
CA THR A 88 7.46 3.96 6.69
C THR A 88 7.61 5.18 5.79
N ASP A 89 6.83 5.28 4.72
CA ASP A 89 6.82 6.42 3.80
C ASP A 89 6.43 7.72 4.51
N GLN A 90 5.34 7.71 5.30
CA GLN A 90 4.94 8.88 6.09
C GLN A 90 6.02 9.30 7.09
N SER A 91 6.61 8.33 7.80
CA SER A 91 7.62 8.61 8.83
C SER A 91 8.90 9.18 8.23
N VAL A 92 9.43 8.55 7.19
CA VAL A 92 10.68 8.96 6.53
C VAL A 92 10.48 10.29 5.79
N SER A 93 9.35 10.48 5.12
CA SER A 93 9.02 11.74 4.44
C SER A 93 8.95 12.90 5.42
N THR A 94 8.28 12.70 6.57
CA THR A 94 8.21 13.71 7.63
C THR A 94 9.59 14.07 8.16
N LEU A 95 10.44 13.08 8.44
CA LEU A 95 11.81 13.30 8.93
C LEU A 95 12.73 13.94 7.88
N ALA A 96 12.51 13.66 6.59
CA ALA A 96 13.28 14.23 5.49
C ALA A 96 12.79 15.63 5.07
N GLY A 97 11.63 16.08 5.58
CA GLY A 97 10.99 17.33 5.13
C GLY A 97 10.48 17.25 3.69
N ALA A 98 10.11 16.05 3.24
CA ALA A 98 9.69 15.74 1.88
C ALA A 98 8.23 15.26 1.85
N PRO A 99 7.54 15.33 0.70
CA PRO A 99 6.18 14.80 0.58
C PRO A 99 6.18 13.27 0.57
N ALA A 100 5.17 12.68 1.22
CA ALA A 100 4.88 11.26 1.14
C ALA A 100 4.46 10.86 -0.27
N THR A 101 4.84 9.65 -0.67
CA THR A 101 4.63 9.12 -2.02
C THR A 101 3.57 8.03 -2.07
N PHE A 102 3.41 7.27 -0.99
CA PHE A 102 2.43 6.19 -0.96
C PHE A 102 1.01 6.79 -0.90
N PRO A 103 0.13 6.43 -1.84
CA PRO A 103 -1.19 7.01 -1.92
C PRO A 103 -1.99 6.61 -0.68
N TYR A 104 -2.40 7.62 0.09
CA TYR A 104 -3.43 7.41 1.09
C TYR A 104 -4.75 7.36 0.34
N ASN A 105 -5.27 6.15 0.14
CA ASN A 105 -6.61 6.01 -0.38
C ASN A 105 -7.58 6.34 0.76
N ASN A 106 -8.02 7.58 0.82
CA ASN A 106 -9.32 7.96 1.35
C ASN A 106 -10.40 7.36 0.44
N TRP A 107 -10.48 6.03 0.41
CA TRP A 107 -11.65 5.34 -0.12
C TRP A 107 -12.86 5.99 0.54
N PRO A 108 -13.90 6.39 -0.22
CA PRO A 108 -15.07 7.02 0.36
C PRO A 108 -15.74 5.98 1.26
N SER A 109 -15.44 6.04 2.55
CA SER A 109 -16.15 5.30 3.59
C SER A 109 -17.57 5.85 3.62
N ALA A 110 -18.46 5.18 2.89
CA ALA A 110 -19.90 5.25 3.06
C ALA A 110 -20.61 6.60 2.81
N GLN A 111 -20.22 7.39 1.80
CA GLN A 111 -21.07 8.51 1.32
C GLN A 111 -21.88 8.23 0.04
N THR A 112 -21.77 7.05 -0.57
CA THR A 112 -22.55 6.70 -1.79
C THR A 112 -23.53 5.55 -1.55
N GLN A 113 -24.29 5.59 -0.45
CA GLN A 113 -25.50 4.76 -0.28
C GLN A 113 -26.76 5.56 0.09
N GLN A 114 -26.76 6.89 -0.08
CA GLN A 114 -27.98 7.71 0.02
C GLN A 114 -28.41 8.23 -1.36
N ALA A 115 -28.88 7.34 -2.23
CA ALA A 115 -29.66 7.76 -3.40
C ALA A 115 -30.55 6.62 -3.94
N HIS A 116 -31.44 6.07 -3.12
CA HIS A 116 -32.64 5.40 -3.63
C HIS A 116 -33.87 6.19 -3.18
N PRO A 117 -34.46 7.03 -4.05
CA PRO A 117 -35.76 7.61 -3.75
C PRO A 117 -36.82 6.50 -3.86
N LEU A 118 -37.49 6.23 -2.74
CA LEU A 118 -38.72 5.44 -2.70
C LEU A 118 -39.74 6.12 -3.64
N LYS A 119 -40.10 5.44 -4.73
CA LYS A 119 -41.27 5.80 -5.53
C LYS A 119 -42.51 5.43 -4.70
N VAL A 120 -43.29 6.44 -4.33
CA VAL A 120 -44.64 6.34 -3.76
C VAL A 120 -45.63 5.91 -4.84
#